data_AF-A0A7S0EKZ6-F1
#
_entry.id   AF-A0A7S0EKZ6-F1
#
_cell.length_a   1.000
_cell.length_b   1.000
_cell.length_c   1.000
_cell.angle_alpha   90.00
_cell.angle_beta   90.00
_cell.angle_gamma   90.00
#
_symmetry.space_group_name_H-M   'P 1'
#
loop_
_entity.id
_entity.type
_entity.pdbx_description
1 polymer ?
#
loop_
_entity_poly.entity_id
_entity_poly.type
_entity_poly.pdbx_seq_one_letter_code
_entity_poly.pdbx_strand_id
1 'polypeptide(L)'
;FIPISLYVSLATVQMITRYFVVQDVCCYDDEGDEPCQVRQVSLLDELGQVSHIFSDKTGTLTSNLMSFRRCYLCGVEYGVGETAIAKSLRAMAEDADRPPEG
;
A
#
# COMPACT_ATOMS: atom_id res chain seq x y z
N PHE A 1 -7.46 -26.01 32.57
CA PHE A 1 -8.24 -26.53 31.43
C PHE A 1 -8.65 -25.36 30.56
N ILE A 2 -8.32 -25.40 29.27
CA ILE A 2 -8.78 -24.41 28.28
C ILE A 2 -10.06 -24.98 27.66
N PRO A 3 -11.17 -24.22 27.59
CA PRO A 3 -12.44 -24.74 27.08
C PRO A 3 -12.36 -25.00 25.57
N ILE A 4 -12.83 -26.18 25.15
CA ILE A 4 -12.87 -26.58 23.73
C ILE A 4 -13.72 -25.61 22.90
N SER A 5 -14.77 -25.06 23.51
CA SER A 5 -15.63 -24.06 22.88
C SER A 5 -14.88 -22.78 22.48
N LEU A 6 -13.86 -22.36 23.24
CA LEU A 6 -13.08 -21.16 22.92
C LEU A 6 -12.33 -21.31 21.60
N TYR A 7 -11.77 -22.50 21.34
CA TYR A 7 -11.04 -22.77 20.10
C TYR A 7 -11.97 -22.69 18.88
N VAL A 8 -13.15 -23.31 18.98
CA VAL A 8 -14.16 -23.28 17.90
C VAL A 8 -14.69 -21.86 17.67
N SER A 9 -14.94 -21.11 18.74
CA SER A 9 -15.37 -19.71 18.63
C SER A 9 -14.31 -18.83 17.95
N LEU A 10 -13.04 -18.98 18.32
CA LEU A 10 -11.95 -18.21 17.71
C LEU A 10 -11.83 -18.53 16.21
N ALA A 11 -11.88 -19.81 15.83
CA ALA A 11 -11.84 -20.23 14.43
C ALA A 11 -13.03 -19.66 13.62
N THR A 12 -14.21 -19.57 14.24
CA THR A 12 -15.40 -19.01 13.60
C THR A 12 -15.25 -17.51 13.35
N VAL A 13 -14.75 -16.76 14.34
CA VAL A 13 -14.47 -15.32 14.19
C VAL A 13 -13.45 -15.09 13.09
N GLN A 14 -12.35 -15.84 13.12
CA GLN A 14 -11.28 -15.77 12.11
C GLN A 14 -11.81 -16.05 10.69
N MET A 15 -12.69 -17.04 10.53
CA MET A 15 -13.34 -17.34 9.24
C MET A 15 -14.17 -16.16 8.73
N ILE A 16 -14.93 -15.52 9.62
CA ILE A 16 -15.77 -14.36 9.27
C ILE A 16 -14.89 -13.15 8.90
N THR A 17 -13.84 -12.86 9.68
CA THR A 17 -12.91 -11.75 9.39
C THR A 17 -12.24 -11.93 8.02
N ARG A 18 -11.76 -13.16 7.73
CA ARG A 18 -11.20 -13.48 6.41
C ARG A 18 -12.21 -13.22 5.30
N TYR A 19 -13.46 -13.62 5.48
CA TYR A 19 -14.51 -13.41 4.47
C TYR A 19 -14.69 -11.92 4.15
N PHE A 20 -14.71 -11.06 5.16
CA PHE A 20 -14.82 -9.62 4.92
C PHE A 20 -13.62 -9.03 4.17
N VAL A 21 -12.39 -9.39 4.52
CA VAL A 21 -11.18 -8.87 3.86
C VAL A 21 -11.12 -9.28 2.39
N VAL A 22 -11.47 -10.52 2.07
CA VAL A 22 -11.43 -11.03 0.68
C VAL A 22 -12.53 -10.38 -0.19
N GLN A 23 -13.64 -9.93 0.42
CA GLN A 23 -14.74 -9.25 -0.29
C GLN A 23 -14.58 -7.73 -0.34
N ASP A 24 -13.50 -7.18 0.20
CA ASP A 24 -13.28 -5.74 0.20
C ASP A 24 -12.88 -5.24 -1.19
N VAL A 25 -13.72 -4.37 -1.75
CA VAL A 25 -13.53 -3.76 -3.07
C VAL A 25 -12.37 -2.76 -3.07
N CYS A 26 -12.03 -2.17 -1.91
CA CYS A 26 -10.89 -1.25 -1.82
C CYS A 26 -9.54 -1.96 -1.97
N CYS A 27 -9.51 -3.27 -1.77
CA CYS A 27 -8.31 -4.11 -1.85
C CYS A 27 -8.31 -5.03 -3.08
N TYR A 28 -9.16 -4.75 -4.08
CA TYR A 28 -9.26 -5.51 -5.32
C TYR A 28 -8.38 -4.87 -6.41
N ASP A 29 -7.65 -5.70 -7.16
CA ASP A 29 -6.81 -5.26 -8.26
C ASP A 29 -7.58 -5.33 -9.59
N ASP A 30 -7.95 -4.16 -10.12
CA ASP A 30 -8.68 -4.02 -11.38
C ASP A 30 -7.82 -4.38 -12.61
N GLU A 31 -6.49 -4.20 -12.54
CA GLU A 31 -5.61 -4.52 -13.69
C GLU A 31 -5.40 -6.02 -13.85
N GLY A 32 -5.32 -6.73 -12.71
CA GLY A 32 -5.11 -8.18 -12.65
C GLY A 32 -6.39 -9.03 -12.55
N ASP A 33 -7.56 -8.41 -12.33
CA ASP A 33 -8.82 -9.10 -11.99
C ASP A 33 -8.64 -10.08 -10.81
N GLU A 34 -7.95 -9.62 -9.76
CA GLU A 34 -7.60 -10.45 -8.61
C GLU A 34 -8.06 -9.81 -7.29
N PRO A 35 -8.87 -10.53 -6.47
CA PRO A 35 -9.23 -10.06 -5.14
C PRO A 35 -8.09 -10.26 -4.15
N CYS A 36 -8.13 -9.51 -3.04
CA CYS A 36 -7.19 -9.69 -1.94
C CYS A 36 -7.17 -11.15 -1.43
N GLN A 37 -6.01 -11.80 -1.51
CA GLN A 37 -5.86 -13.19 -1.08
C GLN A 37 -5.29 -13.30 0.33
N VAL A 38 -6.10 -13.81 1.25
CA VAL A 38 -5.65 -14.16 2.59
C VAL A 38 -5.15 -15.61 2.59
N ARG A 39 -3.83 -15.81 2.71
CA ARG A 39 -3.25 -17.17 2.78
C ARG A 39 -3.36 -17.79 4.17
N GLN A 40 -3.14 -16.99 5.21
CA GLN A 40 -3.14 -17.45 6.59
C GLN A 40 -3.88 -16.44 7.47
N VAL A 41 -4.87 -16.91 8.23
CA VAL A 41 -5.79 -16.04 8.97
C VAL A 41 -5.16 -15.49 10.24
N SER A 42 -4.21 -16.20 10.85
CA SER A 42 -3.48 -15.69 12.02
C SER A 42 -2.71 -14.40 11.74
N LEU A 43 -2.25 -14.19 10.50
CA LEU A 43 -1.58 -12.96 10.09
C LEU A 43 -2.52 -11.75 10.05
N LEU A 44 -3.83 -11.94 9.84
CA LEU A 44 -4.79 -10.83 9.86
C LEU A 44 -4.91 -10.22 11.26
N ASP A 45 -4.92 -11.05 12.29
CA ASP A 45 -4.98 -10.60 13.69
C ASP A 45 -3.69 -9.85 14.09
N GLU A 46 -2.55 -10.26 13.52
CA GLU A 46 -1.24 -9.61 13.73
C GLU A 46 -1.08 -8.31 12.93
N LEU A 47 -1.81 -8.15 11.81
CA LEU A 47 -1.67 -7.00 10.92
C LEU A 47 -1.92 -5.66 11.63
N GLY A 48 -2.86 -5.63 12.58
CA GLY A 48 -3.16 -4.44 13.39
C GLY A 48 -2.06 -4.06 14.39
N GLN A 49 -1.04 -4.90 14.57
CA GLN A 49 0.08 -4.70 15.51
C GLN A 49 1.40 -4.41 14.79
N VAL A 50 1.39 -4.38 13.46
CA VAL A 50 2.60 -4.13 12.65
C VAL A 50 3.06 -2.68 12.85
N SER A 51 4.34 -2.50 13.21
CA SER A 51 4.96 -1.19 13.42
C SER A 51 5.96 -0.80 12.34
N HIS A 52 6.50 -1.78 11.61
CA HIS A 52 7.54 -1.59 10.60
C HIS A 52 7.16 -2.34 9.33
N ILE A 53 7.28 -1.66 8.19
CA ILE A 53 7.05 -2.24 6.87
C ILE A 53 8.40 -2.29 6.14
N PHE A 54 8.85 -3.50 5.82
CA PHE A 54 10.01 -3.71 4.96
C PHE A 54 9.51 -3.93 3.54
N SER A 55 9.74 -2.94 2.67
CA SER A 55 9.32 -3.00 1.26
C SER A 55 10.52 -3.24 0.34
N ASP A 56 10.34 -4.09 -0.66
CA ASP A 56 11.31 -4.21 -1.75
C ASP A 56 11.16 -3.05 -2.74
N LYS A 57 12.26 -2.67 -3.40
CA LYS A 57 12.25 -1.59 -4.38
C LYS A 57 11.60 -2.04 -5.69
N THR A 58 12.05 -3.16 -6.24
CA THR A 58 11.72 -3.56 -7.61
C THR A 58 10.50 -4.47 -7.61
N GLY A 59 9.45 -4.11 -8.35
CA GLY A 59 8.21 -4.90 -8.37
C GLY A 59 7.27 -4.63 -7.19
N THR A 60 7.64 -3.76 -6.25
CA THR A 60 6.73 -3.24 -5.21
C THR A 60 6.66 -1.71 -5.25
N LEU A 61 7.76 -1.00 -5.00
CA LEU A 61 7.75 0.47 -5.07
C LEU A 61 7.79 1.00 -6.50
N THR A 62 8.43 0.27 -7.41
CA THR A 62 8.53 0.65 -8.81
C THR A 62 8.08 -0.47 -9.72
N SER A 63 7.17 -0.17 -10.64
CA SER A 63 6.98 -0.99 -11.84
C SER A 63 8.28 -1.01 -12.65
N ASN A 64 8.67 -2.16 -13.19
CA ASN A 64 9.89 -2.31 -13.99
C ASN A 64 9.73 -1.70 -15.40
N LEU A 65 9.37 -0.41 -15.45
CA LEU A 65 9.12 0.37 -16.65
C LEU A 65 9.91 1.68 -16.54
N MET A 66 10.96 1.80 -17.35
CA MET A 66 11.73 3.04 -17.42
C MET A 66 11.25 3.90 -18.58
N SER A 67 10.62 5.02 -18.25
CA SER A 67 10.22 6.04 -19.22
C SER A 67 11.18 7.22 -19.18
N PHE A 68 11.74 7.61 -20.33
CA PHE A 68 12.49 8.85 -20.43
C PHE A 68 11.56 10.04 -20.18
N ARG A 69 11.96 10.96 -19.30
CA ARG A 69 11.12 12.10 -18.89
C ARG A 69 11.74 13.43 -19.30
N ARG A 70 12.99 13.67 -18.89
CA ARG A 70 13.68 14.95 -19.08
C ARG A 70 15.18 14.74 -19.26
N CYS A 71 15.82 15.64 -19.99
CA CYS A 71 17.27 15.79 -20.02
C CYS A 71 17.66 17.26 -20.13
N TYR A 72 18.93 17.54 -19.84
CA TYR A 72 19.49 18.88 -19.92
C TYR A 72 20.68 18.88 -20.87
N LEU A 73 20.65 19.73 -21.89
CA LEU A 73 21.68 19.79 -22.93
C LEU A 73 22.07 21.26 -23.16
N CYS A 74 23.36 21.57 -23.00
CA CYS A 74 23.94 22.89 -23.30
C CYS A 74 23.20 24.09 -22.68
N GLY A 75 22.67 23.95 -21.47
CA GLY A 75 21.94 25.03 -20.81
C GLY A 75 20.42 25.01 -21.03
N VAL A 76 19.90 24.08 -21.84
CA VAL A 76 18.49 23.99 -22.20
C VAL A 76 17.90 22.69 -21.65
N GLU A 77 16.76 22.80 -20.95
CA GLU A 77 15.99 21.66 -20.45
C GLU A 77 15.02 21.16 -21.52
N TYR A 78 15.04 19.85 -21.77
CA TYR A 78 14.16 19.16 -22.71
C TYR A 78 13.34 18.11 -21.95
N GLY A 79 12.04 18.06 -22.26
CA GLY A 79 11.11 17.10 -21.66
C GLY A 79 9.84 17.77 -21.15
N VAL A 80 8.72 17.05 -21.20
CA VAL A 80 7.40 17.58 -20.86
C VAL A 80 6.75 16.67 -19.81
N GLY A 81 6.09 17.28 -18.82
CA GLY A 81 5.32 16.57 -17.80
C GLY A 81 6.01 16.49 -16.43
N GLU A 82 5.22 16.53 -15.36
CA GLU A 82 5.69 16.36 -13.99
C GLU A 82 6.07 14.89 -13.73
N THR A 83 7.25 14.67 -13.14
CA THR A 83 7.63 13.34 -12.62
C THR A 83 6.92 13.09 -11.30
N ALA A 84 6.76 11.82 -10.90
CA ALA A 84 6.25 11.48 -9.58
C ALA A 84 7.07 12.17 -8.46
N ILE A 85 8.38 12.34 -8.68
CA ILE A 85 9.29 13.09 -7.81
C ILE A 85 8.95 14.58 -7.77
N ALA A 86 8.68 15.21 -8.92
CA ALA A 86 8.29 16.62 -8.94
C ALA A 86 6.94 16.86 -8.23
N LYS A 87 5.98 15.93 -8.39
CA LYS A 87 4.71 15.98 -7.67
C LYS A 87 4.88 15.81 -6.17
N SER A 88 5.70 14.86 -5.72
CA SER A 88 5.94 14.66 -4.29
C SER A 88 6.70 15.83 -3.66
N LEU A 89 7.66 16.42 -4.36
CA LEU A 89 8.36 17.63 -3.92
C LEU A 89 7.40 18.83 -3.78
N ARG A 90 6.45 18.98 -4.72
CA ARG A 90 5.43 20.02 -4.63
C ARG A 90 4.47 19.79 -3.46
N ALA A 91 3.99 18.57 -3.27
CA ALA A 91 3.12 18.23 -2.14
C ALA A 91 3.82 18.45 -0.78
N MET A 92 5.13 18.14 -0.70
CA MET A 92 5.95 18.45 0.49
C MET A 92 6.12 19.95 0.71
N ALA A 93 6.26 20.74 -0.37
CA ALA A 93 6.34 22.20 -0.27
C ALA A 93 5.00 22.81 0.17
N GLU A 94 3.87 22.26 -0.30
CA GLU A 94 2.53 22.70 0.08
C GLU A 94 2.18 22.31 1.53
N ASP A 95 2.67 21.18 2.05
CA ASP A 95 2.51 20.81 3.46
C ASP A 95 3.41 21.63 4.40
N ALA A 96 4.62 22.00 3.95
CA ALA A 96 5.53 22.87 4.70
C ALA A 96 5.03 24.33 4.83
N ASP A 97 4.16 24.78 3.93
CA ASP A 97 3.54 26.12 3.95
C ASP A 97 2.20 26.14 4.72
N ARG A 98 1.74 24.99 5.25
CA ARG A 98 0.52 24.93 6.07
C ARG A 98 0.81 25.56 7.45
N PRO A 99 0.09 26.62 7.87
CA PRO A 99 0.25 27.18 9.20
C PRO A 99 -0.10 26.12 10.27
N PRO A 100 0.60 26.10 11.42
CA PRO A 100 0.27 25.16 12.49
C PRO A 100 -1.16 25.43 12.96
N GLU A 101 -2.04 24.44 12.83
CA GLU A 101 -3.35 24.49 13.47
C GLU A 101 -3.12 24.50 15.00
N GLY A 102 -3.60 25.57 15.63
CA GLY A 102 -3.51 25.78 17.08
C GLY A 102 -4.55 25.01 17.88
#